data_AF-A0A2A2TFS7-F1
#
_entry.id   AF-A0A2A2TFS7-F1
#
_cell.length_a   1.000
_cell.length_b   1.000
_cell.length_c   1.000
_cell.angle_alpha   90.00
_cell.angle_beta   90.00
_cell.angle_gamma   90.00
#
_symmetry.space_group_name_H-M   'P 1'
#
loop_
_entity.id
_entity.type
_entity.pdbx_description
1 polymer ?
#
loop_
_entity_poly.entity_id
_entity_poly.type
_entity_poly.pdbx_seq_one_letter_code
_entity_poly.pdbx_strand_id
1 'polypeptide(L)'
;MLLSAKQAGKIALDFLMEEWNVPEEEEEWFVIFSCRMLGPYWYVVEIGVEGLPDQWFIQVYDTGECDPNYTFTSPIRGSDRYIDLKQLPSMIAEILVSERNCR
;
A
#
# COMPACT_ATOMS: atom_id res chain seq x y z
N MET A 1 -20.17 -3.08 13.31
CA MET A 1 -20.86 -2.53 12.12
C MET A 1 -20.01 -2.89 10.94
N LEU A 2 -20.58 -3.42 9.86
CA LEU A 2 -19.77 -3.77 8.68
C LEU A 2 -19.23 -2.48 8.03
N LEU A 3 -17.94 -2.43 7.75
CA LEU A 3 -17.33 -1.31 7.03
C LEU A 3 -17.85 -1.27 5.58
N SER A 4 -17.88 -0.10 4.97
CA SER A 4 -17.95 -0.02 3.50
C SER A 4 -16.57 -0.27 2.91
N ALA A 5 -16.49 -0.73 1.66
CA ALA A 5 -15.22 -0.89 0.95
C ALA A 5 -14.41 0.42 0.90
N LYS A 6 -15.09 1.58 0.82
CA LYS A 6 -14.42 2.88 0.88
C LYS A 6 -13.78 3.16 2.24
N GLN A 7 -14.46 2.80 3.34
CA GLN A 7 -13.91 2.94 4.69
C GLN A 7 -12.74 2.01 4.92
N ALA A 8 -12.87 0.73 4.55
CA ALA A 8 -11.76 -0.23 4.64
C ALA A 8 -10.55 0.22 3.81
N GLY A 9 -10.78 0.69 2.58
CA GLY A 9 -9.73 1.26 1.74
C GLY A 9 -9.00 2.43 2.38
N LYS A 10 -9.74 3.39 2.96
CA LYS A 10 -9.14 4.52 3.67
C LYS A 10 -8.34 4.07 4.90
N ILE A 11 -8.87 3.15 5.70
CA ILE A 11 -8.18 2.61 6.87
C ILE A 11 -6.84 1.94 6.48
N ALA A 12 -6.84 1.14 5.41
CA ALA A 12 -5.61 0.52 4.91
C ALA A 12 -4.59 1.56 4.41
N LEU A 13 -5.06 2.61 3.72
CA LEU A 13 -4.19 3.68 3.24
C LEU A 13 -3.58 4.45 4.41
N ASP A 14 -4.42 4.92 5.33
CA ASP A 14 -3.98 5.67 6.51
C ASP A 14 -2.96 4.82 7.32
N PHE A 15 -3.21 3.52 7.50
CA PHE A 15 -2.27 2.59 8.14
C PHE A 15 -0.92 2.51 7.42
N LEU A 16 -0.91 2.41 6.08
CA LEU A 16 0.34 2.33 5.31
C LEU A 16 1.12 3.65 5.39
N MET A 17 0.43 4.79 5.35
CA MET A 17 1.05 6.11 5.46
C MET A 17 1.70 6.30 6.84
N GLU A 18 1.02 5.88 7.91
CA GLU A 18 1.56 5.89 9.26
C GLU A 18 2.78 4.96 9.41
N GLU A 19 2.70 3.72 8.91
CA GLU A 19 3.78 2.73 9.01
C GLU A 19 5.08 3.25 8.38
N TRP A 20 4.97 3.91 7.22
CA TRP A 20 6.10 4.47 6.51
C TRP A 20 6.42 5.91 6.88
N ASN A 21 5.64 6.56 7.76
CA ASN A 21 5.73 7.98 8.08
C ASN A 21 5.71 8.88 6.83
N VAL A 22 4.82 8.57 5.88
CA VAL A 22 4.64 9.36 4.66
C VAL A 22 4.02 10.72 5.02
N PRO A 23 4.57 11.85 4.56
CA PRO A 23 3.96 13.15 4.76
C PRO A 23 2.67 13.30 3.93
N GLU A 24 1.71 14.06 4.45
CA GLU A 24 0.39 14.27 3.81
C GLU A 24 0.49 14.73 2.34
N GLU A 25 1.52 15.52 2.02
CA GLU A 25 1.78 16.04 0.67
C GLU A 25 2.15 14.94 -0.34
N GLU A 26 2.66 13.81 0.14
CA GLU A 26 3.09 12.68 -0.70
C GLU A 26 2.06 11.54 -0.72
N GLU A 27 1.02 11.58 0.13
CA GLU A 27 -0.06 10.59 0.13
C GLU A 27 -0.79 10.50 -1.21
N GLU A 28 -0.84 11.61 -1.96
CA GLU A 28 -1.53 11.69 -3.26
C GLU A 28 -0.95 10.74 -4.33
N TRP A 29 0.27 10.28 -4.15
CA TRP A 29 0.92 9.33 -5.04
C TRP A 29 0.42 7.90 -4.85
N PHE A 30 -0.20 7.60 -3.71
CA PHE A 30 -0.74 6.30 -3.40
C PHE A 30 -2.18 6.18 -3.87
N VAL A 31 -2.47 5.07 -4.55
CA VAL A 31 -3.78 4.78 -5.14
C VAL A 31 -4.29 3.45 -4.61
N ILE A 32 -5.53 3.45 -4.14
CA ILE A 32 -6.26 2.21 -3.84
C ILE A 32 -6.79 1.65 -5.16
N PHE A 33 -6.13 0.61 -5.68
CA PHE A 33 -6.54 -0.06 -6.92
C PHE A 33 -7.80 -0.90 -6.74
N SER A 34 -7.91 -1.58 -5.60
CA SER A 34 -9.12 -2.32 -5.28
C SER A 34 -9.31 -2.51 -3.78
N CYS A 35 -10.57 -2.66 -3.37
CA CYS A 35 -10.92 -3.06 -2.01
C CYS A 35 -12.04 -4.09 -2.10
N ARG A 36 -11.74 -5.33 -1.71
CA ARG A 36 -12.66 -6.46 -1.85
C ARG A 36 -12.90 -7.11 -0.51
N MET A 37 -14.16 -7.35 -0.19
CA MET A 37 -14.51 -8.14 0.98
C MET A 37 -14.23 -9.61 0.69
N LEU A 38 -13.36 -10.23 1.48
CA LEU A 38 -13.09 -11.66 1.41
C LEU A 38 -13.63 -12.29 2.69
N GLY A 39 -14.66 -13.12 2.58
CA GLY A 39 -15.34 -13.68 3.76
C GLY A 39 -16.23 -12.68 4.50
N PRO A 40 -16.75 -13.04 5.69
CA PRO A 40 -17.81 -12.27 6.36
C PRO A 40 -17.34 -11.04 7.14
N TYR A 41 -16.04 -10.90 7.45
CA TYR A 41 -15.56 -9.92 8.43
C TYR A 41 -14.24 -9.22 8.06
N TRP A 42 -13.74 -9.37 6.83
CA TRP A 42 -12.49 -8.71 6.44
C TRP A 42 -12.45 -8.33 4.96
N TYR A 43 -11.59 -7.37 4.67
CA TYR A 43 -11.34 -6.80 3.36
C TYR A 43 -9.87 -7.01 3.00
N VAL A 44 -9.60 -7.21 1.72
CA VAL A 44 -8.27 -7.03 1.15
C VAL A 44 -8.28 -5.75 0.35
N VAL A 45 -7.37 -4.85 0.71
CA VAL A 45 -7.12 -3.59 0.02
C VAL A 45 -5.82 -3.70 -0.74
N GLU A 46 -5.89 -3.40 -2.03
CA GLU A 46 -4.74 -3.31 -2.94
C GLU A 46 -4.38 -1.84 -3.10
N ILE A 47 -3.21 -1.46 -2.60
CA ILE A 47 -2.66 -0.11 -2.71
C ILE A 47 -1.41 -0.17 -3.58
N GLY A 48 -1.13 0.86 -4.36
CA GLY A 48 0.18 1.01 -4.99
C GLY A 48 0.47 2.46 -5.32
N VAL A 49 1.59 2.70 -5.99
CA VAL A 49 1.97 4.03 -6.46
C VAL A 49 1.52 4.21 -7.90
N GLU A 50 0.92 5.36 -8.23
CA GLU A 50 0.46 5.61 -9.59
C GLU A 50 1.60 5.48 -10.62
N GLY A 51 1.34 4.75 -11.71
CA GLY A 51 2.31 4.53 -12.78
C GLY A 51 3.36 3.44 -12.48
N LEU A 52 3.31 2.81 -11.31
CA LEU A 52 4.21 1.72 -10.94
C LEU A 52 3.45 0.40 -10.73
N PRO A 53 4.13 -0.74 -10.95
CA PRO A 53 3.52 -2.06 -10.80
C PRO A 53 3.57 -2.59 -9.35
N ASP A 54 4.13 -1.82 -8.42
CA ASP A 54 4.28 -2.19 -7.01
C ASP A 54 2.95 -2.14 -6.28
N GLN A 55 2.67 -3.18 -5.49
CA GLN A 55 1.40 -3.33 -4.80
C GLN A 55 1.58 -3.82 -3.37
N TRP A 56 0.88 -3.16 -2.46
CA TRP A 56 0.63 -3.58 -1.09
C TRP A 56 -0.75 -4.20 -1.00
N PHE A 57 -0.82 -5.36 -0.35
CA PHE A 57 -2.05 -6.08 -0.03
C PHE A 57 -2.24 -6.05 1.48
N ILE A 58 -3.20 -5.26 1.93
CA ILE A 58 -3.47 -5.01 3.35
C ILE A 58 -4.81 -5.64 3.70
N GLN A 59 -4.84 -6.41 4.78
CA GLN A 59 -6.07 -6.96 5.33
C GLN A 59 -6.66 -5.99 6.35
N VAL A 60 -7.94 -5.66 6.21
CA VAL A 60 -8.67 -4.79 7.14
C VAL A 60 -9.84 -5.57 7.73
N TYR A 61 -9.86 -5.70 9.04
CA TYR A 61 -10.96 -6.33 9.76
C TYR A 61 -12.16 -5.37 9.87
N ASP A 62 -13.37 -5.91 10.02
CA ASP A 62 -14.58 -5.11 10.25
C ASP A 62 -14.55 -4.29 11.56
N THR A 63 -13.62 -4.62 12.46
CA THR A 63 -13.27 -3.83 13.65
C THR A 63 -12.58 -2.50 13.30
N GLY A 64 -12.04 -2.36 12.09
CA GLY A 64 -11.23 -1.22 11.65
C GLY A 64 -9.73 -1.38 11.91
N GLU A 65 -9.28 -2.55 12.35
CA GLU A 65 -7.87 -2.86 12.53
C GLU A 65 -7.27 -3.44 11.23
N CYS A 66 -5.99 -3.14 10.97
CA CYS A 66 -5.22 -3.74 9.88
C CYS A 66 -4.39 -4.92 10.40
N ASP A 67 -4.17 -5.93 9.56
CA ASP A 67 -3.10 -6.90 9.81
C ASP A 67 -1.74 -6.21 9.58
N PRO A 68 -0.86 -6.12 10.60
CA PRO A 68 0.45 -5.49 10.46
C PRO A 68 1.36 -6.25 9.49
N ASN A 69 1.10 -7.54 9.24
CA ASN A 69 1.87 -8.36 8.30
C ASN A 69 1.29 -8.30 6.88
N TYR A 70 1.14 -7.09 6.35
CA TYR A 70 0.73 -6.93 4.95
C TYR A 70 1.74 -7.57 4.00
N THR A 71 1.27 -7.86 2.77
CA THR A 71 2.12 -8.42 1.71
C THR A 71 2.46 -7.34 0.71
N PHE A 72 3.71 -7.29 0.26
CA PHE A 72 4.15 -6.46 -0.86
C PHE A 72 4.51 -7.34 -2.04
N THR A 73 4.18 -6.91 -3.25
CA THR A 73 4.63 -7.57 -4.48
C THR A 73 5.10 -6.55 -5.49
N SER A 74 6.22 -6.85 -6.15
CA SER A 74 6.70 -6.10 -7.30
C SER A 74 7.22 -7.05 -8.38
N PRO A 75 6.94 -6.80 -9.67
CA PRO A 75 7.60 -7.51 -10.76
C PRO A 75 9.04 -7.03 -10.98
N ILE A 76 9.45 -5.91 -10.36
CA ILE A 76 10.79 -5.33 -10.47
C ILE A 76 11.62 -5.85 -9.31
N ARG A 77 12.78 -6.44 -9.61
CA ARG A 77 13.65 -6.97 -8.56
C ARG A 77 14.48 -5.85 -7.97
N GLY A 78 14.82 -5.95 -6.68
CA GLY A 78 15.71 -4.99 -6.03
C GLY A 78 17.13 -4.87 -6.63
N SER A 79 17.51 -5.81 -7.51
CA SER A 79 18.75 -5.75 -8.29
C SER A 79 18.67 -4.87 -9.55
N ASP A 80 17.46 -4.51 -9.98
CA ASP A 80 17.25 -3.67 -11.16
C ASP A 80 17.54 -2.22 -10.80
N ARG A 81 18.11 -1.44 -11.73
CA ARG A 81 18.75 -0.13 -11.47
C ARG A 81 17.79 1.02 -11.05
N TYR A 82 16.59 0.72 -10.55
CA TYR A 82 15.57 1.66 -10.05
C TYR A 82 15.36 2.89 -10.94
N ILE A 83 15.46 2.70 -12.26
CA ILE A 83 15.43 3.79 -13.23
C ILE A 83 14.02 4.41 -13.29
N ASP A 84 13.02 3.60 -12.98
CA ASP A 84 11.61 3.92 -12.85
C ASP A 84 11.30 4.88 -11.69
N LEU A 85 12.15 4.96 -10.66
CA LEU A 85 11.90 5.78 -9.47
C LEU A 85 12.39 7.23 -9.60
N LYS A 86 13.09 7.58 -10.68
CA LYS A 86 13.77 8.89 -10.82
C LYS A 86 12.85 10.11 -10.81
N GLN A 87 11.55 9.92 -11.07
CA GLN A 87 10.56 10.99 -11.12
C GLN A 87 9.69 11.06 -9.87
N LEU A 88 9.87 10.12 -8.93
CA LEU A 88 9.13 10.11 -7.68
C LEU A 88 9.77 11.03 -6.65
N PRO A 89 8.99 11.50 -5.66
CA PRO A 89 9.53 12.03 -4.42
C PRO A 89 10.54 11.06 -3.80
N SER A 90 11.58 11.61 -3.15
CA SER A 90 12.67 10.81 -2.60
C SER A 90 12.19 9.80 -1.57
N MET A 91 11.23 10.19 -0.73
CA MET A 91 10.68 9.33 0.32
C MET A 91 9.93 8.12 -0.28
N ILE A 92 9.04 8.33 -1.27
CA ILE A 92 8.37 7.23 -1.99
C ILE A 92 9.37 6.30 -2.66
N ALA A 93 10.39 6.87 -3.31
CA ALA A 93 11.44 6.07 -3.94
C ALA A 93 12.18 5.19 -2.91
N GLU A 94 12.49 5.73 -1.73
CA GLU A 94 13.14 4.99 -0.63
C GLU A 94 12.25 3.85 -0.08
N ILE A 95 10.95 4.10 0.10
CA ILE A 95 9.98 3.08 0.51
C ILE A 95 9.98 1.90 -0.47
N LEU A 96 9.85 2.20 -1.77
CA LEU A 96 9.82 1.18 -2.81
C LEU A 96 11.13 0.39 -2.91
N VAL A 97 12.27 1.06 -2.77
CA VAL A 97 13.57 0.37 -2.70
C VAL A 97 13.63 -0.55 -1.49
N SER A 98 13.16 -0.10 -0.33
CA SER A 98 13.14 -0.91 0.89
C SER A 98 12.29 -2.18 0.70
N GLU A 99 11.06 -2.01 0.20
CA GLU A 99 10.11 -3.12 0.00
C GLU A 99 10.62 -4.13 -1.04
N ARG A 100 11.09 -3.67 -2.20
CA ARG A 100 11.63 -4.53 -3.27
C ARG A 100 12.88 -5.31 -2.87
N ASN A 101 13.58 -4.91 -1.82
CA ASN A 101 14.76 -5.62 -1.30
C ASN A 101 14.42 -6.55 -0.12
N CYS A 102 13.36 -6.26 0.64
CA CYS A 102 13.03 -6.99 1.86
C CYS A 102 12.01 -8.13 1.65
N ARG A 103 11.20 -8.08 0.59
CA ARG A 103 10.08 -9.02 0.34
C ARG A 103 10.12 -9.57 -1.09
#